data_AF-A0A328SMA4-F1
#
_entry.id   AF-A0A328SMA4-F1
#
_cell.length_a   1.000
_cell.length_b   1.000
_cell.length_c   1.000
_cell.angle_alpha   90.00
_cell.angle_beta   90.00
_cell.angle_gamma   90.00
#
_symmetry.space_group_name_H-M   'P 1'
#
loop_
_entity.id
_entity.type
_entity.pdbx_description
1 polymer ?
#
loop_
_entity_poly.entity_id
_entity_poly.type
_entity_poly.pdbx_seq_one_letter_code
_entity_poly.pdbx_strand_id
1 'polypeptide(L)'
;EKASDLCHEEWMDWTKTMAKELDEILNAFKLNNGYLNDSDEINKPMLIKRNTQLIEMIEDRLNRWESYWIPYDELSDDVKEYDRNYARKILDLVKD
;
A
#
# COMPACT_ATOMS: atom_id res chain seq x y z
N GLU A 1 -6.69 7.92 -22.60
CA GLU A 1 -7.21 6.89 -21.68
C GLU A 1 -6.41 5.61 -21.75
N LYS A 2 -6.17 4.99 -22.93
CA LYS A 2 -5.35 3.77 -23.05
C LYS A 2 -4.01 3.77 -22.28
N ALA A 3 -3.26 4.87 -22.31
CA ALA A 3 -1.99 4.96 -21.56
C ALA A 3 -2.20 4.96 -20.04
N SER A 4 -3.30 5.56 -19.56
CA SER A 4 -3.65 5.60 -18.13
C SER A 4 -4.18 4.25 -17.65
N ASP A 5 -4.99 3.59 -18.48
CA ASP A 5 -5.45 2.22 -18.25
C ASP A 5 -4.27 1.26 -18.07
N LEU A 6 -3.30 1.32 -19.00
CA LEU A 6 -2.05 0.55 -18.87
C LEU A 6 -1.26 0.92 -17.60
N CYS A 7 -1.19 2.21 -17.24
CA CYS A 7 -0.53 2.62 -16.00
C CYS A 7 -1.21 2.01 -14.76
N HIS A 8 -2.54 1.90 -14.77
CA HIS A 8 -3.30 1.28 -13.70
C HIS A 8 -3.06 -0.22 -13.63
N GLU A 9 -3.04 -0.92 -14.77
CA GLU A 9 -2.69 -2.35 -14.84
C GLU A 9 -1.32 -2.63 -14.23
N GLU A 10 -0.30 -1.88 -14.65
CA GLU A 10 1.07 -2.01 -14.12
C GLU A 10 1.13 -1.67 -12.61
N TRP A 11 0.39 -0.65 -12.17
CA TRP A 11 0.29 -0.29 -10.76
C TRP A 11 -0.38 -1.40 -9.94
N MET A 12 -1.44 -2.02 -10.45
CA MET A 12 -2.11 -3.14 -9.78
C MET A 12 -1.17 -4.34 -9.63
N ASP A 13 -0.46 -4.72 -10.68
CA ASP A 13 0.46 -5.87 -10.65
C ASP A 13 1.62 -5.64 -9.68
N TRP A 14 2.18 -4.43 -9.70
CA TRP A 14 3.21 -4.04 -8.76
C TRP A 14 2.69 -4.04 -7.31
N THR A 15 1.53 -3.43 -7.04
CA THR A 15 0.98 -3.37 -5.69
C THR A 15 0.55 -4.73 -5.15
N LYS A 16 -0.01 -5.62 -5.97
CA LYS A 16 -0.30 -7.01 -5.56
C LYS A 16 0.96 -7.78 -5.20
N THR A 17 2.06 -7.52 -5.88
CA THR A 17 3.36 -8.13 -5.56
C THR A 17 3.87 -7.60 -4.21
N MET A 18 3.91 -6.28 -4.05
CA MET A 18 4.34 -5.65 -2.80
C MET A 18 3.43 -5.99 -1.61
N ALA A 19 2.13 -6.17 -1.83
CA ALA A 19 1.17 -6.49 -0.79
C ALA A 19 1.51 -7.81 -0.08
N LYS A 20 2.04 -8.81 -0.80
CA LYS A 20 2.47 -10.08 -0.20
C LYS A 20 3.59 -9.88 0.81
N GLU A 21 4.61 -9.10 0.44
CA GLU A 21 5.73 -8.80 1.35
C GLU A 21 5.29 -7.97 2.54
N LEU A 22 4.40 -6.99 2.32
CA LEU A 22 3.85 -6.16 3.39
C LEU A 22 2.98 -6.98 4.36
N ASP A 23 2.23 -7.97 3.88
CA ASP A 23 1.43 -8.84 4.74
C ASP A 23 2.30 -9.71 5.65
N GLU A 24 3.40 -10.28 5.13
CA GLU A 24 4.38 -11.00 5.96
C GLU A 24 4.99 -10.10 7.04
N ILE A 25 5.36 -8.87 6.68
CA ILE A 25 5.88 -7.88 7.64
C ILE A 25 4.81 -7.51 8.68
N LEU A 26 3.56 -7.32 8.26
CA LEU A 26 2.43 -7.04 9.15
C LEU A 26 2.22 -8.18 10.14
N ASN A 27 2.25 -9.43 9.68
CA ASN A 27 2.13 -10.61 10.52
C ASN A 27 3.27 -10.68 11.55
N ALA A 28 4.50 -10.37 11.16
CA ALA A 28 5.62 -10.26 12.09
C ALA A 28 5.40 -9.17 13.16
N PHE A 29 4.88 -7.98 12.78
CA PHE A 29 4.56 -6.93 13.75
C PHE A 29 3.40 -7.32 14.69
N LYS A 30 2.39 -8.04 14.20
CA LYS A 30 1.27 -8.55 15.02
C LYS A 30 1.78 -9.56 16.06
N LEU A 31 2.65 -10.48 15.67
CA LEU A 31 3.31 -11.41 16.58
C LEU A 31 4.16 -10.68 17.62
N ASN A 32 4.99 -9.73 17.19
CA ASN A 32 5.79 -8.90 18.08
C ASN A 32 4.93 -8.10 19.07
N ASN A 33 3.73 -7.67 18.66
CA ASN A 33 2.81 -6.98 19.55
C ASN A 33 2.38 -7.87 20.73
N GLY A 34 2.11 -9.15 20.49
CA GLY A 34 1.81 -10.11 21.55
C GLY A 34 2.96 -10.19 22.56
N TYR A 35 4.18 -10.44 22.07
CA TYR A 35 5.37 -10.52 22.91
C TYR A 35 5.65 -9.25 23.73
N LEU A 36 5.44 -8.07 23.14
CA LEU A 36 5.68 -6.80 23.82
C LEU A 36 4.68 -6.52 24.95
N ASN A 37 3.44 -7.03 24.83
CA ASN A 37 2.41 -6.84 25.85
C ASN A 37 2.48 -7.88 26.97
N ASP A 38 3.08 -9.05 26.73
CA ASP A 38 3.12 -10.17 27.68
C ASP A 38 4.38 -10.19 28.58
N SER A 39 5.32 -9.24 28.41
CA SER A 39 6.61 -9.23 29.10
C SER A 39 6.75 -8.09 30.12
N ASP A 40 6.62 -8.39 31.42
CA ASP A 40 6.75 -7.43 32.54
C ASP A 40 8.14 -6.79 32.68
N GLU A 41 9.21 -7.41 32.15
CA GLU A 41 10.59 -6.90 32.25
C GLU A 41 10.87 -5.70 31.33
N ILE A 42 9.93 -5.41 30.43
CA ILE A 42 10.12 -4.53 29.30
C ILE A 42 9.04 -3.45 29.38
N ASN A 43 9.20 -2.51 30.30
CA ASN A 43 8.42 -1.28 30.27
C ASN A 43 8.84 -0.46 29.03
N LYS A 44 8.33 -0.86 27.86
CA LYS A 44 8.57 -0.20 26.57
C LYS A 44 7.26 0.31 25.94
N PRO A 45 6.47 1.17 26.62
CA PRO A 45 5.31 1.85 26.05
C PRO A 45 5.61 2.50 24.69
N MET A 46 6.83 3.02 24.53
CA MET A 46 7.26 3.60 23.25
C MET A 46 7.37 2.56 22.13
N LEU A 47 7.84 1.33 22.42
CA LEU A 47 7.89 0.27 21.42
C LEU A 47 6.49 -0.27 21.10
N ILE A 48 5.64 -0.47 22.10
CA ILE A 48 4.24 -0.88 21.90
C ILE A 48 3.54 0.14 21.00
N LYS A 49 3.60 1.43 21.37
CA LYS A 49 3.03 2.53 20.58
C LYS A 49 3.57 2.53 19.15
N ARG A 50 4.89 2.39 18.97
CA ARG A 50 5.49 2.38 17.64
C ARG A 50 5.06 1.17 16.82
N ASN A 51 4.96 -0.01 17.44
CA ASN A 51 4.52 -1.24 16.80
C ASN A 51 3.06 -1.13 16.33
N THR A 52 2.16 -0.65 17.20
CA THR A 52 0.76 -0.36 16.85
C THR A 52 0.65 0.60 15.66
N GLN A 53 1.42 1.70 15.67
CA GLN A 53 1.43 2.65 14.56
C GLN A 53 1.90 2.03 13.23
N LEU A 54 2.86 1.11 13.28
CA LEU A 54 3.34 0.41 12.08
C LEU A 54 2.31 -0.58 11.54
N ILE A 55 1.61 -1.29 12.44
CA ILE A 55 0.49 -2.17 12.07
C ILE A 55 -0.60 -1.36 11.36
N GLU A 56 -1.10 -0.30 12.00
CA GLU A 56 -2.16 0.56 11.44
C GLU A 56 -1.75 1.14 10.07
N MET A 57 -0.51 1.64 9.96
CA MET A 57 -0.01 2.21 8.70
C MET A 57 0.03 1.19 7.55
N ILE A 58 0.39 -0.07 7.83
CA ILE A 58 0.46 -1.12 6.81
C ILE A 58 -0.96 -1.60 6.45
N GLU A 59 -1.83 -1.80 7.44
CA GLU A 59 -3.23 -2.18 7.23
C GLU A 59 -3.97 -1.15 6.37
N ASP A 60 -3.87 0.13 6.71
CA ASP A 60 -4.49 1.21 5.93
C ASP A 60 -3.99 1.23 4.49
N ARG A 61 -2.70 0.95 4.29
CA ARG A 61 -2.11 0.90 2.94
C ARG A 61 -2.65 -0.28 2.15
N LEU A 62 -2.65 -1.49 2.73
CA LEU A 62 -3.13 -2.71 2.09
C LEU A 62 -4.61 -2.59 1.74
N ASN A 63 -5.44 -2.15 2.70
CA ASN A 63 -6.88 -1.97 2.50
C ASN A 63 -7.17 -0.97 1.36
N ARG A 64 -6.45 0.15 1.33
CA ARG A 64 -6.59 1.14 0.26
C ARG A 64 -6.17 0.58 -1.09
N TRP A 65 -5.03 -0.11 -1.17
CA TRP A 65 -4.58 -0.72 -2.42
C TRP A 65 -5.59 -1.76 -2.94
N GLU A 66 -6.06 -2.65 -2.07
CA GLU A 66 -7.06 -3.66 -2.41
C GLU A 66 -8.34 -3.03 -2.97
N SER A 67 -8.79 -1.92 -2.39
CA SER A 67 -9.97 -1.18 -2.88
C SER A 67 -9.84 -0.64 -4.31
N TYR A 68 -8.61 -0.53 -4.84
CA TYR A 68 -8.34 -0.07 -6.20
C TYR A 68 -7.91 -1.21 -7.14
N TRP A 69 -7.87 -2.46 -6.68
CA TRP A 69 -7.59 -3.61 -7.54
C TRP A 69 -8.83 -4.06 -8.34
N ILE A 70 -9.45 -3.09 -9.00
CA ILE A 70 -10.61 -3.24 -9.87
C ILE A 70 -10.28 -2.70 -11.27
N PRO A 71 -11.04 -3.07 -12.32
CA PRO A 71 -10.83 -2.52 -13.65
C PRO A 71 -10.78 -1.00 -13.66
N TYR A 72 -9.90 -0.41 -14.50
CA TYR A 72 -9.69 1.03 -14.55
C TYR A 72 -11.02 1.79 -14.71
N ASP A 73 -11.90 1.31 -15.59
CA ASP A 73 -13.19 1.96 -15.87
C ASP A 73 -14.12 2.04 -14.66
N GLU A 74 -13.96 1.17 -13.67
CA GLU A 74 -14.76 1.12 -12.44
C GLU A 74 -14.23 2.06 -11.34
N LEU A 75 -13.03 2.62 -11.50
CA LEU A 75 -12.47 3.60 -10.56
C LEU A 75 -13.24 4.93 -10.62
N SER A 76 -13.24 5.64 -9.49
CA SER A 76 -13.70 7.04 -9.46
C SER A 76 -12.76 7.94 -10.27
N ASP A 77 -13.30 9.05 -10.79
CA ASP A 77 -12.50 9.99 -11.59
C ASP A 77 -11.33 10.61 -10.84
N ASP A 78 -11.47 10.81 -9.53
CA ASP A 78 -10.40 11.31 -8.67
C ASP A 78 -9.25 10.31 -8.57
N VAL A 79 -9.54 9.00 -8.51
CA VAL A 79 -8.50 7.97 -8.47
C VAL A 79 -7.85 7.82 -9.85
N LYS A 80 -8.64 7.81 -10.93
CA LYS A 80 -8.14 7.79 -12.31
C LYS A 80 -7.19 8.96 -12.61
N GLU A 81 -7.34 10.09 -11.92
CA GLU A 81 -6.46 11.25 -12.13
C GLU A 81 -5.00 10.98 -11.75
N TYR A 82 -4.73 10.06 -10.82
CA TYR A 82 -3.36 9.64 -10.53
C TYR A 82 -2.72 8.95 -11.74
N ASP A 83 -3.43 8.01 -12.37
CA ASP A 83 -2.93 7.29 -13.55
C ASP A 83 -2.85 8.20 -14.78
N ARG A 84 -3.80 9.12 -14.95
CA ARG A 84 -3.74 10.15 -16.00
C ARG A 84 -2.51 11.04 -15.84
N ASN A 85 -2.20 11.47 -14.62
CA ASN A 85 -1.01 12.27 -14.35
C ASN A 85 0.28 11.49 -14.58
N TYR A 86 0.33 10.22 -14.21
CA TYR A 86 1.49 9.38 -14.45
C TYR A 86 1.70 9.11 -15.95
N ALA A 87 0.62 8.78 -16.67
CA ALA A 87 0.65 8.58 -18.11
C ALA A 87 1.12 9.84 -18.86
N ARG A 88 0.65 11.05 -18.48
CA ARG A 88 1.13 12.31 -19.07
C ARG A 88 2.65 12.47 -18.90
N LYS A 89 3.17 12.19 -17.70
CA LYS A 89 4.63 12.25 -17.43
C LYS A 89 5.42 11.27 -18.29
N ILE A 90 4.95 10.03 -18.42
CA ILE A 90 5.60 9.03 -19.30
C ILE A 90 5.58 9.52 -20.75
N LEU A 91 4.43 9.98 -21.24
CA LEU A 91 4.28 10.47 -22.60
C LEU A 91 5.18 11.68 -22.89
N ASP A 92 5.39 12.56 -21.92
CA ASP A 92 6.29 13.70 -22.08
C ASP A 92 7.77 13.29 -22.04
N LEU A 93 8.13 12.20 -21.36
CA LEU A 93 9.51 11.65 -21.38
C LEU A 93 9.87 10.96 -22.70
N VAL A 94 8.88 10.43 -23.43
CA VAL A 94 9.09 9.70 -24.69
C VAL A 94 8.86 10.54 -25.95
N LYS A 95 8.45 11.80 -25.79
CA LYS A 95 8.43 12.76 -26.88
C LYS A 95 9.83 13.34 -27.03
N ASP A 96 10.54 12.92 -28.08
CA ASP A 96 11.74 13.59 -28.57
C ASP A 96 11.43 15.04 -29.01
#